data_AF-A0LZY6-F1
#
_entry.id   AF-A0LZY6-F1
#
_cell.length_a   1.000
_cell.length_b   1.000
_cell.length_c   1.000
_cell.angle_alpha   90.00
_cell.angle_beta   90.00
_cell.angle_gamma   90.00
#
_symmetry.space_group_name_H-M   'P 1'
#
loop_
_entity.id
_entity.type
_entity.pdbx_description
1 polymer ?
#
loop_
_entity_poly.entity_id
_entity_poly.type
_entity_poly.pdbx_seq_one_letter_code
_entity_poly.pdbx_strand_id
1 'polypeptide(L)'
;MEFNLAEKLAIVKAIDRVILADNKVANAEMAYLGQLMELLNFDSDFVEEARKFNVKQANGILENMGTAKKHSLAIILHEMAYADGEMDKEEIKVLFTVFENAGIKIEKSGNTLSVFDISDIYFKSSRHYIHSKDQNISESYSGEKRAIKIEPNIEGKKGYSVTSFFINGMSFLWGKKVEMSPKQMEVVQISNNKVLLRGYDDLNIKGEKHSNYSISIFHNHTEVEKIIIHHHNENIDVEYLK
;
A
#
# COMPACT_ATOMS: atom_id res chain seq x y z
N MET A 1 -19.18 -5.26 14.77
CA MET A 1 -19.67 -3.90 15.13
C MET A 1 -20.98 -3.69 14.41
N GLU A 2 -22.01 -3.15 15.07
CA GLU A 2 -23.33 -2.99 14.47
C GLU A 2 -23.71 -1.52 14.32
N PHE A 3 -24.37 -1.20 13.20
CA PHE A 3 -24.98 0.11 12.95
C PHE A 3 -26.43 0.09 13.39
N ASN A 4 -26.86 1.15 14.08
CA ASN A 4 -28.28 1.34 14.39
C ASN A 4 -29.06 1.77 13.13
N LEU A 5 -30.39 1.80 13.21
CA LEU A 5 -31.24 2.10 12.06
C LEU A 5 -30.94 3.48 11.43
N ALA A 6 -30.73 4.50 12.25
CA ALA A 6 -30.43 5.85 11.75
C ALA A 6 -29.06 5.92 11.07
N GLU A 7 -28.05 5.26 11.64
CA GLU A 7 -26.72 5.14 11.06
C GLU A 7 -26.78 4.38 9.72
N LYS A 8 -27.51 3.26 9.65
CA LYS A 8 -27.73 2.52 8.40
C LYS A 8 -28.39 3.40 7.34
N LEU A 9 -29.43 4.15 7.71
CA LEU A 9 -30.14 5.04 6.78
C LEU A 9 -29.21 6.12 6.22
N ALA A 10 -28.38 6.70 7.09
CA ALA A 10 -27.39 7.70 6.69
C ALA A 10 -26.26 7.09 5.83
N ILE A 11 -25.81 5.87 6.11
CA ILE A 11 -24.80 5.14 5.32
C ILE A 11 -25.36 4.83 3.94
N VAL A 12 -26.58 4.28 3.85
CA VAL A 12 -27.23 3.96 2.57
C VAL A 12 -27.50 5.22 1.77
N LYS A 13 -27.87 6.34 2.42
CA LYS A 13 -27.96 7.65 1.76
C LYS A 13 -26.62 8.08 1.16
N ALA A 14 -25.51 7.85 1.85
CA ALA A 14 -24.19 8.19 1.34
C ALA A 14 -23.78 7.29 0.17
N ILE A 15 -24.03 5.98 0.28
CA ILE A 15 -23.80 5.00 -0.80
C ILE A 15 -24.58 5.40 -2.06
N ASP A 16 -25.87 5.67 -1.94
CA ASP A 16 -26.74 6.05 -3.06
C ASP A 16 -26.25 7.33 -3.76
N ARG A 17 -25.67 8.27 -3.00
CA ARG A 17 -25.06 9.48 -3.57
C ARG A 17 -23.78 9.20 -4.35
N VAL A 18 -22.99 8.22 -3.93
CA VAL A 18 -21.79 7.79 -4.66
C VAL A 18 -22.21 7.15 -5.97
N ILE A 19 -23.12 6.18 -5.93
CA ILE A 19 -23.65 5.49 -7.12
C ILE A 19 -24.24 6.48 -8.14
N LEU A 20 -24.93 7.51 -7.67
CA LEU A 20 -25.58 8.48 -8.54
C LEU A 20 -24.69 9.68 -8.90
N ALA A 21 -23.40 9.66 -8.57
CA ALA A 21 -22.52 10.82 -8.74
C ALA A 21 -22.37 11.25 -10.19
N ASP A 22 -22.23 10.30 -11.12
CA ASP A 22 -22.05 10.54 -12.55
C ASP A 22 -23.36 10.45 -13.37
N ASN A 23 -24.49 10.20 -12.70
CA ASN A 23 -25.82 9.91 -13.26
C ASN A 23 -25.90 8.64 -14.13
N LYS A 24 -24.95 7.72 -13.98
CA LYS A 24 -25.05 6.36 -14.50
C LYS A 24 -25.06 5.39 -13.32
N VAL A 25 -25.46 4.15 -13.60
CA VAL A 25 -25.44 3.09 -12.61
C VAL A 25 -24.85 1.87 -13.30
N ALA A 26 -23.68 1.45 -12.88
CA ALA A 26 -22.97 0.29 -13.39
C ALA A 26 -23.49 -1.00 -12.73
N ASN A 27 -23.39 -2.11 -13.46
CA ASN A 27 -23.76 -3.43 -12.94
C ASN A 27 -22.92 -3.84 -11.72
N ALA A 28 -21.64 -3.40 -11.68
CA ALA A 28 -20.73 -3.70 -10.59
C ALA A 28 -21.14 -3.00 -9.29
N GLU A 29 -21.57 -1.74 -9.36
CA GLU A 29 -22.11 -0.99 -8.22
C GLU A 29 -23.39 -1.64 -7.68
N MET A 30 -24.29 -2.08 -8.56
CA MET A 30 -25.51 -2.79 -8.15
C MET A 30 -25.19 -4.15 -7.51
N ALA A 31 -24.20 -4.86 -8.03
CA ALA A 31 -23.75 -6.12 -7.45
C ALA A 31 -23.15 -5.90 -6.05
N TYR A 32 -22.32 -4.87 -5.88
CA TYR A 32 -21.73 -4.52 -4.60
C TYR A 32 -22.79 -4.00 -3.60
N LEU A 33 -23.76 -3.20 -4.05
CA LEU A 33 -24.90 -2.78 -3.24
C LEU A 33 -25.69 -3.99 -2.72
N GLY A 34 -25.90 -5.00 -3.57
CA GLY A 34 -26.52 -6.27 -3.16
C GLY A 34 -25.76 -6.98 -2.04
N GLN A 35 -24.43 -7.01 -2.09
CA GLN A 35 -23.62 -7.56 -1.00
C GLN A 35 -23.75 -6.74 0.30
N LEU A 36 -23.82 -5.41 0.18
CA LEU A 36 -24.03 -4.54 1.34
C LEU A 36 -25.42 -4.70 1.95
N MET A 37 -26.46 -4.95 1.13
CA MET A 37 -27.82 -5.25 1.59
C MET A 37 -27.83 -6.48 2.50
N GLU A 38 -27.13 -7.55 2.10
CA GLU A 38 -26.97 -8.76 2.92
C GLU A 38 -26.14 -8.47 4.18
N LEU A 39 -24.97 -7.83 4.02
CA LEU A 39 -24.02 -7.60 5.11
C LEU A 39 -24.56 -6.68 6.20
N LEU A 40 -25.24 -5.60 5.81
CA LEU A 40 -25.79 -4.60 6.72
C LEU A 40 -27.26 -4.87 7.05
N ASN A 41 -27.85 -5.94 6.51
CA ASN A 41 -29.23 -6.38 6.72
C ASN A 41 -30.23 -5.24 6.45
N PHE A 42 -30.31 -4.81 5.18
CA PHE A 42 -31.33 -3.88 4.66
C PHE A 42 -31.80 -4.34 3.27
N ASP A 43 -32.98 -3.90 2.87
CA ASP A 43 -33.63 -4.29 1.61
C ASP A 43 -33.81 -3.10 0.66
N SER A 44 -34.45 -3.34 -0.49
CA SER A 44 -34.70 -2.31 -1.51
C SER A 44 -35.59 -1.19 -0.99
N ASP A 45 -36.57 -1.50 -0.14
CA ASP A 45 -37.49 -0.51 0.42
C ASP A 45 -36.72 0.47 1.32
N PHE A 46 -35.74 -0.05 2.07
CA PHE A 46 -34.83 0.77 2.84
C PHE A 46 -33.96 1.70 1.98
N VAL A 47 -33.52 1.25 0.80
CA VAL A 47 -32.80 2.10 -0.16
C VAL A 47 -33.70 3.23 -0.67
N GLU A 48 -34.97 2.93 -0.98
CA GLU A 48 -35.94 3.95 -1.40
C GLU A 48 -36.23 4.97 -0.29
N GLU A 49 -36.29 4.52 0.97
CA GLU A 49 -36.42 5.40 2.13
C GLU A 49 -35.19 6.30 2.28
N ALA A 50 -33.99 5.72 2.19
CA ALA A 50 -32.73 6.45 2.24
C ALA A 50 -32.67 7.52 1.14
N ARG A 51 -33.14 7.25 -0.08
CA ARG A 51 -33.21 8.25 -1.17
C ARG A 51 -33.99 9.49 -0.78
N LYS A 52 -35.11 9.32 -0.07
CA LYS A 52 -35.98 10.41 0.40
C LYS A 52 -35.43 11.11 1.64
N PHE A 53 -34.46 10.50 2.32
CA PHE A 53 -33.89 11.01 3.56
C PHE A 53 -33.09 12.31 3.35
N ASN A 54 -33.22 13.24 4.30
CA ASN A 54 -32.60 14.55 4.19
C ASN A 54 -31.08 14.48 4.34
N VAL A 55 -30.36 15.05 3.38
CA VAL A 55 -28.88 15.00 3.33
C VAL A 55 -28.24 15.67 4.55
N LYS A 56 -28.77 16.78 5.05
CA LYS A 56 -28.20 17.47 6.23
C LYS A 56 -28.38 16.62 7.50
N GLN A 57 -29.54 15.98 7.65
CA GLN A 57 -29.78 15.06 8.77
C GLN A 57 -28.88 13.82 8.69
N ALA A 58 -28.72 13.25 7.49
CA ALA A 58 -27.78 12.16 7.25
C ALA A 58 -26.35 12.53 7.66
N ASN A 59 -25.85 13.69 7.19
CA ASN A 59 -24.52 14.17 7.56
C ASN A 59 -24.35 14.31 9.08
N GLY A 60 -25.35 14.87 9.78
CA GLY A 60 -25.31 14.99 11.24
C GLY A 60 -25.28 13.62 11.94
N ILE A 61 -25.94 12.60 11.40
CA ILE A 61 -25.83 11.22 11.92
C ILE A 61 -24.42 10.67 11.70
N LEU A 62 -23.87 10.81 10.48
CA LEU A 62 -22.54 10.31 10.15
C LEU A 62 -21.45 10.97 11.00
N GLU A 63 -21.58 12.27 11.26
CA GLU A 63 -20.67 13.05 12.11
C GLU A 63 -20.66 12.56 13.56
N ASN A 64 -21.79 12.10 14.08
CA ASN A 64 -21.92 11.64 15.46
C ASN A 64 -21.56 10.15 15.67
N MET A 65 -21.20 9.43 14.60
CA MET A 65 -20.76 8.04 14.71
C MET A 65 -19.41 7.91 15.45
N GLY A 66 -19.21 6.79 16.14
CA GLY A 66 -17.92 6.47 16.76
C GLY A 66 -16.80 6.28 15.72
N THR A 67 -15.54 6.49 16.12
CA THR A 67 -14.37 6.44 15.22
C THR A 67 -14.27 5.17 14.39
N ALA A 68 -14.52 4.00 14.99
CA ALA A 68 -14.47 2.74 14.28
C ALA A 68 -15.60 2.59 13.25
N LYS A 69 -16.81 3.10 13.55
CA LYS A 69 -17.93 3.14 12.59
C LYS A 69 -17.63 4.08 11.42
N LYS A 70 -17.02 5.22 11.69
CA LYS A 70 -16.55 6.16 10.67
C LYS A 70 -15.47 5.55 9.78
N HIS A 71 -14.57 4.75 10.34
CA HIS A 71 -13.59 4.00 9.55
C HIS A 71 -14.26 2.96 8.65
N SER A 72 -15.24 2.21 9.17
CA SER A 72 -16.03 1.29 8.35
C SER A 72 -16.82 1.99 7.24
N LEU A 73 -17.42 3.16 7.53
CA LEU A 73 -18.06 4.00 6.51
C LEU A 73 -17.07 4.38 5.40
N ALA A 74 -15.85 4.77 5.77
CA ALA A 74 -14.83 5.14 4.80
C ALA A 74 -14.48 4.00 3.83
N ILE A 75 -14.30 2.78 4.37
CA ILE A 75 -14.04 1.59 3.57
C ILE A 75 -15.25 1.28 2.67
N ILE A 76 -16.47 1.26 3.22
CA ILE A 76 -17.68 0.93 2.46
C ILE A 76 -17.84 1.86 1.25
N LEU A 77 -17.66 3.17 1.45
CA LEU A 77 -17.81 4.14 0.38
C LEU A 77 -16.66 4.12 -0.63
N HIS A 78 -15.43 3.82 -0.18
CA HIS A 78 -14.29 3.63 -1.08
C HIS A 78 -14.51 2.44 -2.01
N GLU A 79 -14.87 1.29 -1.45
CA GLU A 79 -15.13 0.08 -2.24
C GLU A 79 -16.35 0.22 -3.15
N MET A 80 -17.37 1.00 -2.75
CA MET A 80 -18.51 1.32 -3.63
C MET A 80 -18.05 2.12 -4.85
N ALA A 81 -17.31 3.20 -4.60
CA ALA A 81 -16.79 4.08 -5.65
C ALA A 81 -15.70 3.41 -6.50
N TYR A 82 -15.20 2.23 -6.11
CA TYR A 82 -14.18 1.47 -6.85
C TYR A 82 -14.75 0.13 -7.38
N ALA A 83 -16.07 -0.06 -7.32
CA ALA A 83 -16.70 -1.34 -7.60
C ALA A 83 -16.47 -1.82 -9.05
N ASP A 84 -16.31 -0.89 -9.99
CA ASP A 84 -16.03 -1.18 -11.40
C ASP A 84 -14.52 -1.23 -11.74
N GLY A 85 -13.64 -1.04 -10.74
CA GLY A 85 -12.19 -1.07 -10.88
C GLY A 85 -11.55 0.29 -11.17
N GLU A 86 -12.35 1.35 -11.29
CA GLU A 86 -11.91 2.73 -11.46
C GLU A 86 -12.66 3.62 -10.47
N MET A 87 -12.22 4.86 -10.26
CA MET A 87 -13.01 5.84 -9.49
C MET A 87 -13.03 7.15 -10.25
N ASP A 88 -14.22 7.60 -10.62
CA ASP A 88 -14.38 8.80 -11.42
C ASP A 88 -14.30 10.08 -10.59
N LYS A 89 -14.19 11.23 -11.28
CA LYS A 89 -13.99 12.53 -10.61
C LYS A 89 -15.21 12.99 -9.82
N GLU A 90 -16.43 12.65 -10.25
CA GLU A 90 -17.65 13.02 -9.57
C GLU A 90 -17.88 12.13 -8.34
N GLU A 91 -17.61 10.83 -8.42
CA GLU A 91 -17.60 9.90 -7.29
C GLU A 91 -16.59 10.34 -6.23
N ILE A 92 -15.34 10.65 -6.63
CA ILE A 92 -14.31 11.21 -5.75
C ILE A 92 -14.87 12.44 -5.03
N LYS A 93 -15.45 13.38 -5.75
CA LYS A 93 -15.99 14.62 -5.17
C LYS A 93 -17.09 14.35 -4.15
N VAL A 94 -18.00 13.41 -4.44
CA VAL A 94 -19.05 13.01 -3.49
C VAL A 94 -18.42 12.35 -2.26
N LEU A 95 -17.47 11.44 -2.45
CA LEU A 95 -16.75 10.73 -1.37
C LEU A 95 -16.08 11.70 -0.40
N PHE A 96 -15.26 12.62 -0.93
CA PHE A 96 -14.59 13.66 -0.16
C PHE A 96 -15.60 14.53 0.60
N THR A 97 -16.69 14.90 -0.05
CA THR A 97 -17.76 15.68 0.59
C THR A 97 -18.39 14.93 1.76
N VAL A 98 -18.67 13.63 1.61
CA VAL A 98 -19.26 12.82 2.69
C VAL A 98 -18.29 12.69 3.86
N PHE A 99 -17.03 12.41 3.58
CA PHE A 99 -16.00 12.26 4.60
C PHE A 99 -15.76 13.57 5.39
N GLU A 100 -15.65 14.72 4.72
CA GLU A 100 -15.53 16.01 5.39
C GLU A 100 -16.72 16.27 6.32
N ASN A 101 -17.95 16.03 5.84
CA ASN A 101 -19.17 16.22 6.64
C ASN A 101 -19.29 15.23 7.80
N ALA A 102 -18.79 14.00 7.64
CA ALA A 102 -18.76 13.00 8.70
C ALA A 102 -17.64 13.27 9.72
N GLY A 103 -16.83 14.32 9.54
CA GLY A 103 -15.64 14.58 10.36
C GLY A 103 -14.59 13.46 10.23
N ILE A 104 -14.58 12.75 9.10
CA ILE A 104 -13.53 11.80 8.75
C ILE A 104 -12.38 12.63 8.22
N LYS A 105 -11.26 12.62 8.97
CA LYS A 105 -10.02 13.23 8.50
C LYS A 105 -9.47 12.40 7.36
N ILE A 106 -9.81 12.82 6.15
CA ILE A 106 -9.06 12.44 4.96
C ILE A 106 -7.87 13.37 4.95
N GLU A 107 -6.67 12.81 4.91
CA GLU A 107 -5.53 13.62 4.48
C GLU A 107 -5.84 14.10 3.06
N LYS A 108 -5.93 15.43 2.88
CA LYS A 108 -6.27 16.02 1.57
C LYS A 108 -5.39 15.38 0.51
N SER A 109 -6.02 15.01 -0.60
CA SER A 109 -5.37 14.54 -1.83
C SER A 109 -4.45 15.63 -2.41
N GLY A 110 -3.27 15.73 -1.81
CA GLY A 110 -1.97 15.78 -2.49
C GLY A 110 -1.09 14.61 -2.06
N ASN A 111 -1.56 13.72 -1.17
CA ASN A 111 -0.86 12.53 -0.73
C ASN A 111 -1.87 11.42 -0.47
N THR A 112 -1.90 10.43 -1.36
CA THR A 112 -2.08 9.05 -0.92
C THR A 112 -1.07 8.82 0.19
N LEU A 113 -1.50 8.60 1.44
CA LEU A 113 -0.76 7.67 2.28
C LEU A 113 -0.95 6.30 1.66
N SER A 114 -0.23 6.10 0.55
CA SER A 114 0.18 4.79 0.15
C SER A 114 0.90 4.21 1.35
N VAL A 115 0.29 3.20 1.93
CA VAL A 115 1.05 2.24 2.70
C VAL A 115 2.12 1.75 1.74
N PHE A 116 3.37 2.06 2.05
CA PHE A 116 4.51 1.61 1.27
C PHE A 116 4.44 0.09 1.18
N ASP A 117 4.05 -0.43 0.02
CA ASP A 117 3.92 -1.86 -0.20
C ASP A 117 5.29 -2.42 -0.57
N ILE A 118 5.83 -3.22 0.34
CA ILE A 118 7.12 -3.90 0.17
C ILE A 118 7.01 -5.21 -0.62
N SER A 119 5.78 -5.68 -0.90
CA SER A 119 5.55 -6.99 -1.52
C SER A 119 6.00 -7.09 -2.97
N ASP A 120 6.16 -5.98 -3.69
CA ASP A 120 6.73 -5.99 -5.05
C ASP A 120 7.56 -4.73 -5.31
N ILE A 121 8.82 -4.76 -4.90
CA ILE A 121 9.77 -3.68 -5.19
C ILE A 121 10.73 -4.13 -6.28
N TYR A 122 10.80 -3.34 -7.35
CA TYR A 122 11.87 -3.41 -8.34
C TYR A 122 12.59 -2.07 -8.47
N PHE A 123 13.65 -1.89 -7.70
CA PHE A 123 14.41 -0.64 -7.64
C PHE A 123 15.59 -0.67 -8.61
N LYS A 124 15.55 0.15 -9.66
CA LYS A 124 16.68 0.36 -10.59
C LYS A 124 17.54 1.50 -10.07
N SER A 125 18.81 1.21 -9.83
CA SER A 125 19.82 2.18 -9.40
C SER A 125 20.72 2.58 -10.58
N SER A 126 20.93 3.88 -10.75
CA SER A 126 21.89 4.42 -11.73
C SER A 126 23.26 4.68 -11.13
N ARG A 127 23.36 4.76 -9.80
CA ARG A 127 24.58 5.07 -9.06
C ARG A 127 24.56 4.37 -7.71
N HIS A 128 25.71 3.84 -7.30
CA HIS A 128 25.88 3.31 -5.96
C HIS A 128 27.17 3.79 -5.29
N TYR A 129 27.14 3.82 -3.97
CA TYR A 129 28.28 4.13 -3.11
C TYR A 129 28.57 2.96 -2.19
N ILE A 130 29.86 2.64 -2.01
CA ILE A 130 30.31 1.65 -1.04
C ILE A 130 30.96 2.41 0.11
N HIS A 131 30.38 2.27 1.31
CA HIS A 131 30.84 2.91 2.53
C HIS A 131 31.49 1.87 3.43
N SER A 132 32.81 1.97 3.63
CA SER A 132 33.53 1.15 4.62
C SER A 132 33.50 1.86 5.98
N LYS A 133 32.85 1.24 6.98
CA LYS A 133 32.71 1.81 8.33
C LYS A 133 34.04 1.87 9.08
N ASP A 134 34.95 0.94 8.79
CA ASP A 134 36.24 0.86 9.48
C ASP A 134 37.25 1.88 8.94
N GLN A 135 37.12 2.27 7.66
CA GLN A 135 38.05 3.19 7.01
C GLN A 135 37.49 4.61 6.82
N ASN A 136 36.19 4.83 7.08
CA ASN A 136 35.48 6.08 6.73
C ASN A 136 35.67 6.48 5.25
N ILE A 137 35.84 5.50 4.37
CA ILE A 137 36.01 5.71 2.93
C ILE A 137 34.67 5.43 2.23
N SER A 138 34.28 6.35 1.36
CA SER A 138 33.12 6.20 0.46
C SER A 138 33.61 6.22 -0.99
N GLU A 139 33.40 5.12 -1.70
CA GLU A 139 33.73 5.01 -3.13
C GLU A 139 32.46 5.10 -3.99
N SER A 140 32.52 5.83 -5.11
CA SER A 140 31.40 6.05 -6.02
C SER A 140 31.56 5.23 -7.29
N TYR A 141 30.52 4.51 -7.68
CA TYR A 141 30.48 3.72 -8.91
C TYR A 141 29.24 4.14 -9.73
N SER A 142 29.47 4.74 -10.90
CA SER A 142 28.42 5.33 -11.75
C SER A 142 28.22 4.63 -13.10
N GLY A 143 29.04 3.61 -13.42
CA GLY A 143 29.00 2.90 -14.71
C GLY A 143 28.14 1.65 -14.72
N GLU A 144 28.07 0.93 -13.61
CA GLU A 144 27.36 -0.36 -13.51
C GLU A 144 25.99 -0.15 -12.89
N LYS A 145 24.96 -0.17 -13.73
CA LYS A 145 23.57 -0.07 -13.28
C LYS A 145 23.20 -1.36 -12.55
N ARG A 146 22.46 -1.23 -11.46
CA ARG A 146 22.04 -2.37 -10.64
C ARG A 146 20.56 -2.32 -10.36
N ALA A 147 19.92 -3.48 -10.19
CA ALA A 147 18.55 -3.58 -9.74
C ALA A 147 18.51 -4.33 -8.40
N ILE A 148 17.63 -3.90 -7.51
CA ILE A 148 17.27 -4.63 -6.31
C ILE A 148 15.82 -5.04 -6.44
N LYS A 149 15.54 -6.34 -6.32
CA LYS A 149 14.18 -6.88 -6.26
C LYS A 149 13.89 -7.37 -4.85
N ILE A 150 12.72 -7.02 -4.36
CA ILE A 150 12.15 -7.52 -3.10
C ILE A 150 10.78 -8.06 -3.45
N GLU A 151 10.57 -9.34 -3.12
CA GLU A 151 9.33 -10.07 -3.41
C GLU A 151 9.02 -11.01 -2.24
N PRO A 152 7.80 -11.56 -2.11
CA PRO A 152 7.51 -12.58 -1.11
C PRO A 152 8.49 -13.73 -1.27
N ASN A 153 8.86 -14.35 -0.15
CA ASN A 153 9.91 -15.36 -0.16
C ASN A 153 9.67 -16.44 -1.23
N ILE A 154 10.58 -16.55 -2.21
CA ILE A 154 10.39 -17.39 -3.40
C ILE A 154 10.51 -18.89 -3.09
N GLU A 155 10.99 -19.26 -1.91
CA GLU A 155 11.04 -20.64 -1.41
C GLU A 155 9.82 -20.96 -0.53
N GLY A 156 8.83 -20.06 -0.45
CA GLY A 156 7.62 -20.23 0.37
C GLY A 156 7.85 -20.08 1.87
N LYS A 157 9.00 -19.56 2.29
CA LYS A 157 9.31 -19.30 3.70
C LYS A 157 8.72 -17.96 4.16
N LYS A 158 8.92 -17.61 5.43
CA LYS A 158 8.43 -16.35 6.00
C LYS A 158 9.19 -15.14 5.41
N GLY A 159 8.47 -14.03 5.23
CA GLY A 159 9.05 -12.75 4.84
C GLY A 159 9.31 -12.65 3.33
N TYR A 160 10.48 -12.10 2.97
CA TYR A 160 10.79 -11.65 1.63
C TYR A 160 12.09 -12.27 1.11
N SER A 161 12.21 -12.36 -0.21
CA SER A 161 13.44 -12.63 -0.93
C SER A 161 13.99 -11.33 -1.50
N VAL A 162 15.24 -11.00 -1.16
CA VAL A 162 15.95 -9.81 -1.65
C VAL A 162 17.06 -10.23 -2.59
N THR A 163 17.04 -9.74 -3.83
CA THR A 163 18.02 -10.11 -4.88
C THR A 163 18.62 -8.86 -5.51
N SER A 164 19.95 -8.83 -5.73
CA SER A 164 20.60 -7.78 -6.51
C SER A 164 21.07 -8.31 -7.88
N PHE A 165 20.90 -7.50 -8.91
CA PHE A 165 21.23 -7.83 -10.30
C PHE A 165 22.11 -6.74 -10.90
N PHE A 166 23.07 -7.14 -11.73
CA PHE A 166 23.65 -6.22 -12.71
C PHE A 166 22.64 -5.94 -13.83
N ILE A 167 22.50 -4.68 -14.21
CA ILE A 167 21.73 -4.21 -15.37
C ILE A 167 22.74 -3.78 -16.44
N ASN A 168 23.39 -4.76 -17.09
CA ASN A 168 24.20 -4.47 -18.28
C ASN A 168 23.30 -4.48 -19.53
N GLY A 169 23.54 -3.55 -20.46
CA GLY A 169 22.60 -3.19 -21.54
C GLY A 169 22.22 -4.31 -22.53
N MET A 170 20.99 -4.16 -23.05
CA MET A 170 20.32 -4.82 -24.19
C MET A 170 19.76 -6.25 -24.03
N SER A 171 18.58 -6.40 -23.37
CA SER A 171 17.37 -7.10 -23.89
C SER A 171 16.40 -7.55 -22.78
N PHE A 172 15.09 -7.53 -23.09
CA PHE A 172 13.94 -7.68 -22.18
C PHE A 172 13.69 -9.09 -21.62
N LEU A 173 14.48 -10.11 -21.99
CA LEU A 173 14.22 -11.50 -21.55
C LEU A 173 15.44 -12.32 -21.09
N TRP A 174 16.70 -11.93 -21.37
CA TRP A 174 17.90 -12.66 -20.89
C TRP A 174 19.04 -11.67 -20.64
N GLY A 175 19.40 -11.42 -19.37
CA GLY A 175 20.45 -10.46 -19.03
C GLY A 175 20.65 -10.09 -17.55
N LYS A 176 19.88 -10.68 -16.62
CA LYS A 176 20.12 -10.48 -15.18
C LYS A 176 21.25 -11.39 -14.71
N LYS A 177 22.50 -10.94 -14.78
CA LYS A 177 23.56 -11.62 -14.01
C LYS A 177 23.27 -11.31 -12.53
N VAL A 178 22.93 -12.36 -11.79
CA VAL A 178 22.76 -12.27 -10.34
C VAL A 178 24.10 -11.81 -9.77
N GLU A 179 24.08 -10.64 -9.14
CA GLU A 179 25.22 -10.14 -8.40
C GLU A 179 25.25 -10.78 -7.02
N MET A 180 24.09 -10.78 -6.36
CA MET A 180 23.87 -11.42 -5.08
C MET A 180 22.65 -12.35 -5.18
N SER A 181 22.87 -13.63 -4.87
CA SER A 181 21.82 -14.64 -4.79
C SER A 181 20.72 -14.23 -3.79
N PRO A 182 19.44 -14.58 -4.05
CA PRO A 182 18.33 -14.20 -3.20
C PRO A 182 18.60 -14.44 -1.70
N LYS A 183 18.42 -13.41 -0.88
CA LYS A 183 18.54 -13.49 0.58
C LYS A 183 17.15 -13.48 1.21
N GLN A 184 16.85 -14.48 2.03
CA GLN A 184 15.62 -14.51 2.82
C GLN A 184 15.71 -13.52 3.98
N MET A 185 14.70 -12.67 4.14
CA MET A 185 14.68 -11.60 5.15
C MET A 185 13.29 -11.39 5.77
N GLU A 186 13.25 -10.91 7.01
CA GLU A 186 12.03 -10.51 7.72
C GLU A 186 12.02 -9.02 8.04
N VAL A 187 10.82 -8.44 8.12
CA VAL A 187 10.63 -7.07 8.58
C VAL A 187 10.98 -6.97 10.06
N VAL A 188 11.92 -6.07 10.39
CA VAL A 188 12.30 -5.75 11.76
C VAL A 188 11.78 -4.39 12.19
N GLN A 189 11.63 -3.45 11.25
CA GLN A 189 11.12 -2.13 11.56
C GLN A 189 10.33 -1.57 10.37
N ILE A 190 9.20 -0.94 10.66
CA ILE A 190 8.43 -0.11 9.74
C ILE A 190 8.29 1.27 10.39
N SER A 191 8.54 2.31 9.62
CA SER A 191 8.35 3.71 9.99
C SER A 191 7.91 4.51 8.76
N ASN A 192 7.47 5.76 8.96
CA ASN A 192 6.83 6.55 7.90
C ASN A 192 7.65 6.71 6.61
N ASN A 193 8.98 6.67 6.70
CA ASN A 193 9.89 6.88 5.57
C ASN A 193 10.97 5.78 5.43
N LYS A 194 10.84 4.70 6.19
CA LYS A 194 11.86 3.65 6.21
C LYS A 194 11.27 2.29 6.62
N VAL A 195 11.64 1.27 5.85
CA VAL A 195 11.49 -0.14 6.22
C VAL A 195 12.86 -0.78 6.39
N LEU A 196 13.03 -1.59 7.43
CA LEU A 196 14.23 -2.39 7.67
C LEU A 196 13.88 -3.87 7.59
N LEU A 197 14.53 -4.60 6.68
CA LEU A 197 14.52 -6.06 6.70
C LEU A 197 15.85 -6.61 7.20
N ARG A 198 15.80 -7.72 7.94
CA ARG A 198 16.98 -8.46 8.41
C ARG A 198 16.95 -9.88 7.88
N GLY A 199 18.08 -10.34 7.35
CA GLY A 199 18.21 -11.74 6.97
C GLY A 199 18.19 -12.68 8.17
N TYR A 200 17.65 -13.88 7.97
CA TYR A 200 17.60 -14.91 9.00
C TYR A 200 18.11 -16.23 8.44
N ASP A 201 18.83 -17.00 9.27
CA ASP A 201 19.46 -18.24 8.86
C ASP A 201 18.52 -19.43 9.12
N ASP A 202 18.50 -20.39 8.19
CA ASP A 202 17.97 -21.71 8.49
C ASP A 202 19.08 -22.55 9.15
N LEU A 203 18.90 -22.87 10.42
CA LEU A 203 19.88 -23.64 11.21
C LEU A 203 20.15 -25.04 10.63
N ASN A 204 19.28 -25.53 9.75
CA ASN A 204 19.40 -26.86 9.14
C ASN A 204 20.15 -26.87 7.81
N ILE A 205 20.43 -25.69 7.23
CA ILE A 205 21.08 -25.56 5.92
C ILE A 205 22.50 -25.03 6.12
N LYS A 206 23.50 -25.82 5.71
CA LYS A 206 24.88 -25.33 5.61
C LYS A 206 24.99 -24.45 4.37
N GLY A 207 25.38 -23.19 4.55
CA GLY A 207 25.48 -22.24 3.44
C GLY A 207 25.82 -20.83 3.91
N GLU A 208 25.66 -19.88 2.99
CA GLU A 208 25.85 -18.46 3.26
C GLU A 208 24.85 -17.97 4.30
N LYS A 209 25.33 -17.27 5.33
CA LYS A 209 24.47 -16.74 6.40
C LYS A 209 23.73 -15.50 5.91
N HIS A 210 22.42 -15.62 5.72
CA HIS A 210 21.53 -14.51 5.42
C HIS A 210 21.55 -13.46 6.54
N SER A 211 21.76 -13.89 7.79
CA SER A 211 21.83 -13.00 8.95
C SER A 211 22.98 -11.99 8.91
N ASN A 212 23.96 -12.19 8.01
CA ASN A 212 25.01 -11.21 7.74
C ASN A 212 24.51 -9.99 6.94
N TYR A 213 23.26 -10.00 6.48
CA TYR A 213 22.69 -8.96 5.62
C TYR A 213 21.47 -8.31 6.27
N SER A 214 21.34 -7.00 6.09
CA SER A 214 20.06 -6.29 6.25
C SER A 214 19.89 -5.29 5.12
N ILE A 215 18.67 -4.81 4.94
CA ILE A 215 18.34 -3.82 3.92
C ILE A 215 17.48 -2.72 4.54
N SER A 216 17.94 -1.48 4.38
CA SER A 216 17.18 -0.29 4.68
C SER A 216 16.58 0.25 3.40
N ILE A 217 15.25 0.34 3.34
CA ILE A 217 14.50 0.88 2.22
C ILE A 217 13.97 2.22 2.65
N PHE A 218 14.47 3.29 2.05
CA PHE A 218 14.00 4.65 2.31
C PHE A 218 12.98 5.00 1.23
N HIS A 219 11.82 5.45 1.67
CA HIS A 219 10.71 5.72 0.78
C HIS A 219 9.98 6.99 1.19
N ASN A 220 9.33 7.60 0.22
CA ASN A 220 8.39 8.68 0.43
C ASN A 220 7.06 8.27 -0.18
N HIS A 221 6.06 8.03 0.66
CA HIS A 221 4.79 7.44 0.24
C HIS A 221 5.02 6.09 -0.49
N THR A 222 4.74 6.00 -1.80
CA THR A 222 4.91 4.79 -2.63
C THR A 222 6.32 4.65 -3.19
N GLU A 223 7.09 5.74 -3.24
CA GLU A 223 8.30 5.78 -4.05
C GLU A 223 9.53 5.45 -3.21
N VAL A 224 10.27 4.42 -3.63
CA VAL A 224 11.61 4.16 -3.07
C VAL A 224 12.57 5.25 -3.54
N GLU A 225 13.10 5.99 -2.59
CA GLU A 225 14.11 7.04 -2.83
C GLU A 225 15.51 6.43 -2.94
N LYS A 226 15.82 5.52 -2.01
CA LYS A 226 17.10 4.81 -1.97
C LYS A 226 17.00 3.50 -1.20
N ILE A 227 17.96 2.62 -1.48
CA ILE A 227 18.12 1.36 -0.77
C ILE A 227 19.55 1.28 -0.26
N ILE A 228 19.74 0.80 0.97
CA ILE A 228 21.06 0.47 1.51
C ILE A 228 21.08 -1.00 1.87
N ILE A 229 22.02 -1.76 1.30
CA ILE A 229 22.32 -3.12 1.74
C ILE A 229 23.47 -3.05 2.74
N HIS A 230 23.25 -3.58 3.93
CA HIS A 230 24.21 -3.63 5.01
C HIS A 230 24.88 -5.00 5.05
N HIS A 231 26.19 -5.04 4.82
CA HIS A 231 27.04 -6.22 4.92
C HIS A 231 27.70 -6.24 6.30
N HIS A 232 27.05 -6.88 7.28
CA HIS A 232 27.45 -6.82 8.69
C HIS A 232 28.80 -7.47 8.97
N ASN A 233 29.16 -8.54 8.25
CA ASN A 233 30.45 -9.20 8.46
C ASN A 233 31.62 -8.43 7.86
N GLU A 234 31.35 -7.67 6.80
CA GLU A 234 32.36 -6.93 6.05
C GLU A 234 32.45 -5.47 6.53
N ASN A 235 31.56 -5.04 7.44
CA ASN A 235 31.42 -3.66 7.89
C ASN A 235 31.23 -2.65 6.73
N ILE A 236 30.55 -3.09 5.67
CA ILE A 236 30.30 -2.32 4.47
C ILE A 236 28.80 -2.00 4.36
N ASP A 237 28.48 -0.78 3.96
CA ASP A 237 27.15 -0.42 3.48
C ASP A 237 27.22 -0.08 1.99
N VAL A 238 26.37 -0.70 1.18
CA VAL A 238 26.24 -0.35 -0.24
C VAL A 238 24.94 0.43 -0.41
N GLU A 239 25.06 1.72 -0.71
CA GLU A 239 23.96 2.65 -0.91
C GLU A 239 23.64 2.78 -2.41
N TYR A 240 22.39 2.53 -2.77
CA TYR A 240 21.86 2.53 -4.12
C TYR A 240 20.89 3.70 -4.32
N LEU A 241 21.15 4.50 -5.34
CA LEU A 241 20.36 5.69 -5.69
C LEU A 241 19.80 5.59 -7.11
N LYS A 242 18.67 6.26 -7.35
CA LYS A 242 18.13 6.47 -8.71
C LYS A 242 19.05 7.34 -9.56
#